data_AF-A0A8S3UV62-F1
#
_entry.id   AF-A0A8S3UV62-F1
#
_cell.length_a   1.000
_cell.length_b   1.000
_cell.length_c   1.000
_cell.angle_alpha   90.00
_cell.angle_beta   90.00
_cell.angle_gamma   90.00
#
_symmetry.space_group_name_H-M   'P 1'
#
loop_
_entity.id
_entity.type
_entity.pdbx_description
1 polymer ?
#
loop_
_entity_poly.entity_id
_entity_poly.type
_entity_poly.pdbx_seq_one_letter_code
_entity_poly.pdbx_strand_id
1 'polypeptide(L)'
;MRWMLNNIDQRIFDMNQLMKRACEFKRLDIVQFLCETINHNQLDFTAAFVAAINNVWNDTDESVSKWLINNIDLQLFDMKQITSEVLEVGSDHDKLNMREAVRSVCFVDKIDLLECFLHNVDHSLYDVHHVLKESCRYGWIHIVKWLLDNIEHTSLDINTAMHTVLHRDFVGPDNTLVRLLLQYPINDTVDVDEIIQECCWWGLVDLVQLICDKNDPNQLDMKEAMNTACSRNHFDLVEWMLANIENNLFDLPTAFDKAIHADCDDLNASLITILINRIDNELINMASLLKIKDKDCLYDIVECVLGSVDHNKFDFQEAFNTVYDTIYGDDDSDINSKKEKYLPLIKLILEKVNPESLELTDALNQACRDCSSDVVTYY
;
A
#
# COMPACT_ATOMS: atom_id res chain seq x y z
N MET A 1 28.54 7.17 60.62
CA MET A 1 27.76 7.95 59.64
C MET A 1 28.56 8.21 58.36
N ARG A 2 29.70 8.92 58.40
CA ARG A 2 30.58 9.15 57.24
C ARG A 2 31.02 7.87 56.49
N TRP A 3 31.40 6.80 57.19
CA TRP A 3 31.76 5.50 56.58
C TRP A 3 30.57 4.78 55.92
N MET A 4 29.35 4.95 56.45
CA MET A 4 28.15 4.37 55.83
C MET A 4 27.74 5.16 54.58
N LEU A 5 27.85 6.50 54.63
CA LEU A 5 27.61 7.36 53.47
C LEU A 5 28.60 7.04 52.33
N ASN A 6 29.91 6.95 52.62
CA ASN A 6 30.91 6.61 51.61
C ASN A 6 30.71 5.22 50.97
N ASN A 7 30.19 4.23 51.70
CA ASN A 7 29.90 2.90 51.14
C ASN A 7 28.60 2.88 50.32
N ILE A 8 27.64 3.74 50.64
CA ILE A 8 26.42 3.90 49.83
C ILE A 8 26.77 4.60 48.52
N ASP A 9 27.58 5.66 48.57
CA ASP A 9 28.01 6.41 47.37
C ASP A 9 28.83 5.54 46.41
N GLN A 10 29.76 4.73 46.91
CA GLN A 10 30.54 3.81 46.06
C GLN A 10 29.65 2.74 45.41
N ARG A 11 28.67 2.18 46.15
CA ARG A 11 27.74 1.21 45.60
C ARG A 11 26.86 1.81 44.52
N ILE A 12 26.37 3.04 44.72
CA ILE A 12 25.57 3.76 43.71
C ILE A 12 26.41 4.02 42.46
N PHE A 13 27.67 4.45 42.61
CA PHE A 13 28.59 4.61 41.49
C PHE A 13 28.80 3.31 40.71
N ASP A 14 29.08 2.20 41.40
CA ASP A 14 29.27 0.90 40.77
C ASP A 14 28.00 0.43 40.04
N MET A 15 26.82 0.72 40.58
CA MET A 15 25.52 0.41 39.96
C MET A 15 25.25 1.27 38.72
N ASN A 16 25.61 2.55 38.71
CA ASN A 16 25.51 3.41 37.52
C ASN A 16 26.44 2.95 36.40
N GLN A 17 27.67 2.54 36.74
CA GLN A 17 28.58 1.94 35.76
C GLN A 17 28.05 0.61 35.22
N LEU A 18 27.46 -0.23 36.08
CA LEU A 18 26.85 -1.48 35.66
C LEU A 18 25.63 -1.25 34.76
N MET A 19 24.77 -0.28 35.08
CA MET A 19 23.64 0.13 34.25
C MET A 19 24.12 0.60 32.88
N LYS A 20 25.10 1.50 32.86
CA LYS A 20 25.74 1.98 31.63
C LYS A 20 26.26 0.81 30.78
N ARG A 21 27.03 -0.09 31.38
CA ARG A 21 27.56 -1.29 30.69
C ARG A 21 26.44 -2.21 30.21
N ALA A 22 25.39 -2.42 31.00
CA ALA A 22 24.25 -3.23 30.59
C ALA A 22 23.56 -2.63 29.36
N CYS A 23 23.44 -1.30 29.31
CA CYS A 23 22.95 -0.57 28.14
C CYS A 23 23.90 -0.71 26.94
N GLU A 24 25.22 -0.58 27.16
CA GLU A 24 26.22 -0.76 26.11
C GLU A 24 26.19 -2.17 25.49
N PHE A 25 25.96 -3.19 26.31
CA PHE A 25 25.90 -4.59 25.89
C PHE A 25 24.50 -5.09 25.56
N LYS A 26 23.50 -4.19 25.47
CA LYS A 26 22.10 -4.52 25.12
C LYS A 26 21.46 -5.59 26.02
N ARG A 27 21.80 -5.58 27.31
CA ARG A 27 21.30 -6.56 28.29
C ARG A 27 20.03 -6.07 28.96
N LEU A 28 18.90 -6.17 28.24
CA LEU A 28 17.59 -5.73 28.73
C LEU A 28 17.21 -6.36 30.08
N ASP A 29 17.52 -7.65 30.26
CA ASP A 29 17.31 -8.38 31.51
C ASP A 29 18.01 -7.72 32.71
N ILE A 30 19.25 -7.28 32.50
CA ILE A 30 20.05 -6.60 33.53
C ILE A 30 19.54 -5.18 33.77
N VAL A 31 19.20 -4.44 32.71
CA VAL A 31 18.64 -3.08 32.81
C VAL A 31 17.33 -3.09 33.61
N GLN A 32 16.42 -4.01 33.30
CA GLN A 32 15.16 -4.21 34.02
C GLN A 32 15.41 -4.53 35.49
N PHE A 33 16.26 -5.52 35.77
CA PHE A 33 16.61 -5.91 37.13
C PHE A 33 17.18 -4.73 37.95
N LEU A 34 18.06 -3.93 37.37
CA LEU A 34 18.66 -2.78 38.05
C LEU A 34 17.62 -1.70 38.34
N CYS A 35 16.69 -1.43 37.42
CA CYS A 35 15.60 -0.48 37.65
C CYS A 35 14.60 -0.94 38.70
N GLU A 36 14.32 -2.25 38.78
CA GLU A 36 13.43 -2.83 39.80
C GLU A 36 14.06 -2.84 41.20
N THR A 37 15.40 -3.00 41.26
CA THR A 37 16.13 -3.17 42.52
C THR A 37 16.51 -1.83 43.16
N ILE A 38 16.71 -0.79 42.35
CA ILE A 38 17.25 0.49 42.80
C ILE A 38 16.16 1.56 42.71
N ASN A 39 16.09 2.42 43.73
CA ASN A 39 15.18 3.56 43.68
C ASN A 39 15.54 4.44 42.47
N HIS A 40 14.59 4.70 41.58
CA HIS A 40 14.77 5.47 40.34
C HIS A 40 15.54 6.78 40.54
N ASN A 41 15.41 7.44 41.69
CA ASN A 41 16.08 8.71 41.97
C ASN A 41 17.60 8.59 42.23
N GLN A 42 18.16 7.38 42.27
CA GLN A 42 19.59 7.13 42.54
C GLN A 42 20.37 6.70 41.31
N LEU A 43 19.68 6.32 40.22
CA LEU A 43 20.31 5.88 38.99
C LEU A 43 20.59 7.07 38.08
N ASP A 44 21.78 7.10 37.50
CA ASP A 44 22.14 8.02 36.42
C ASP A 44 21.57 7.50 35.10
N PHE A 45 20.25 7.71 34.93
CA PHE A 45 19.56 7.33 33.71
C PHE A 45 20.03 8.12 32.50
N THR A 46 20.60 9.32 32.66
CA THR A 46 21.17 10.09 31.55
C THR A 46 22.34 9.32 30.94
N ALA A 47 23.32 8.91 31.75
CA ALA A 47 24.46 8.13 31.27
C ALA A 47 24.03 6.76 30.69
N ALA A 48 23.03 6.12 31.28
CA ALA A 48 22.47 4.85 30.78
C ALA A 48 21.76 5.02 29.43
N PHE A 49 20.98 6.09 29.28
CA PHE A 49 20.26 6.40 28.05
C PHE A 49 21.21 6.78 26.91
N VAL A 50 22.20 7.63 27.19
CA VAL A 50 23.28 7.96 26.23
C VAL A 50 24.01 6.68 25.80
N ALA A 51 24.33 5.79 26.74
CA ALA A 51 24.99 4.53 26.43
C ALA A 51 24.12 3.57 25.60
N ALA A 52 22.81 3.53 25.86
CA ALA A 52 21.86 2.74 25.08
C ALA A 52 21.76 3.26 23.64
N ILE A 53 21.58 4.57 23.45
CA ILE A 53 21.54 5.21 22.13
C ILE A 53 22.83 4.94 21.35
N ASN A 54 23.99 5.16 21.98
CA ASN A 54 25.29 5.02 21.32
C ASN A 54 25.59 3.58 20.88
N ASN A 55 24.88 2.56 21.40
CA ASN A 55 25.07 1.16 21.03
C ASN A 55 23.99 0.59 20.10
N VAL A 56 22.95 1.35 19.75
CA VAL A 56 22.03 0.97 18.64
C VAL A 56 22.81 0.83 17.32
N TRP A 57 24.00 1.42 17.23
CA TRP A 57 24.87 1.54 16.06
C TRP A 57 25.26 0.25 15.33
N ASN A 58 25.26 -0.91 15.99
CA ASN A 58 25.85 -2.14 15.45
C ASN A 58 24.88 -3.31 15.28
N ASP A 59 23.61 -3.19 15.67
CA ASP A 59 22.65 -4.30 15.55
C ASP A 59 21.21 -3.81 15.61
N THR A 60 20.26 -4.54 15.00
CA THR A 60 18.82 -4.20 14.96
C THR A 60 18.10 -4.33 16.30
N ASP A 61 18.80 -4.73 17.37
CA ASP A 61 18.23 -4.82 18.70
C ASP A 61 18.16 -3.44 19.38
N GLU A 62 16.96 -2.88 19.34
CA GLU A 62 16.55 -1.61 19.96
C GLU A 62 15.82 -1.81 21.31
N SER A 63 15.75 -3.04 21.81
CA SER A 63 14.90 -3.40 22.95
C SER A 63 15.24 -2.62 24.22
N VAL A 64 16.52 -2.38 24.49
CA VAL A 64 16.97 -1.61 25.66
C VAL A 64 16.60 -0.13 25.54
N SER A 65 16.88 0.51 24.40
CA SER A 65 16.54 1.92 24.19
C SER A 65 15.02 2.14 24.26
N LYS A 66 14.24 1.28 23.58
CA LYS A 66 12.77 1.30 23.66
C LYS A 66 12.26 1.13 25.08
N TRP A 67 12.84 0.20 25.84
CA TRP A 67 12.44 -0.02 27.22
C TRP A 67 12.78 1.19 28.10
N LEU A 68 13.99 1.75 27.99
CA LEU A 68 14.40 2.92 28.74
C LEU A 68 13.47 4.11 28.47
N ILE A 69 13.20 4.44 27.20
CA ILE A 69 12.34 5.57 26.83
C ILE A 69 10.91 5.39 27.37
N ASN A 70 10.41 4.15 27.41
CA ASN A 70 9.08 3.86 27.94
C ASN A 70 8.98 3.93 29.47
N ASN A 71 10.08 3.65 30.18
CA ASN A 71 10.10 3.52 31.64
C ASN A 71 10.78 4.68 32.38
N ILE A 72 11.46 5.57 31.65
CA ILE A 72 12.01 6.80 32.19
C ILE A 72 10.87 7.82 32.35
N ASP A 73 10.65 8.28 33.59
CA ASP A 73 9.79 9.42 33.87
C ASP A 73 10.51 10.70 33.42
N LEU A 74 10.19 11.16 32.20
CA LEU A 74 10.78 12.36 31.60
C LEU A 74 10.58 13.62 32.46
N GLN A 75 9.62 13.65 33.39
CA GLN A 75 9.46 14.80 34.30
C GLN A 75 10.56 14.91 35.36
N LEU A 76 11.26 13.80 35.63
CA LEU A 76 12.35 13.76 36.62
C LEU A 76 13.71 14.15 36.03
N PHE A 77 13.82 14.28 34.70
CA PHE A 77 15.09 14.55 34.03
C PHE A 77 15.16 15.95 33.46
N ASP A 78 16.33 16.57 33.60
CA ASP A 78 16.65 17.77 32.83
C ASP A 78 16.92 17.36 31.38
N MET A 79 15.88 17.49 30.56
CA MET A 79 15.93 17.17 29.13
C MET A 79 17.01 17.96 28.39
N LYS A 80 17.34 19.17 28.88
CA LYS A 80 18.46 19.93 28.33
C LYS A 80 19.79 19.27 28.67
N GLN A 81 19.92 18.72 29.88
CA GLN A 81 21.10 17.95 30.28
C GLN A 81 21.27 16.68 29.45
N ILE A 82 20.19 15.91 29.24
CA ILE A 82 20.23 14.74 28.35
C ILE A 82 20.67 15.15 26.95
N THR A 83 20.06 16.21 26.41
CA THR A 83 20.39 16.68 25.06
C THR A 83 21.83 17.18 24.99
N SER A 84 22.32 17.93 25.98
CA SER A 84 23.70 18.40 26.01
C SER A 84 24.69 17.25 26.16
N GLU A 85 24.40 16.23 26.96
CA GLU A 85 25.29 15.07 27.11
C GLU A 85 25.30 14.20 25.84
N VAL A 86 24.16 14.02 25.18
CA VAL A 86 24.10 13.37 23.85
C VAL A 86 24.93 14.15 22.82
N LEU A 87 24.89 15.49 22.87
CA LEU A 87 25.64 16.36 21.97
C LEU A 87 27.14 16.42 22.29
N GLU A 88 27.54 16.53 23.56
CA GLU A 88 28.94 16.65 23.98
C GLU A 88 29.77 15.38 23.72
N VAL A 89 29.13 14.21 23.70
CA VAL A 89 29.81 12.93 23.44
C VAL A 89 30.16 12.75 21.95
N GLY A 90 29.56 13.53 21.06
CA GLY A 90 30.00 13.64 19.68
C GLY A 90 30.92 14.84 19.50
N SER A 91 32.17 14.62 19.08
CA SER A 91 32.99 15.71 18.52
C SER A 91 33.56 15.42 17.11
N ASP A 92 32.97 14.47 16.38
CA ASP A 92 33.23 14.11 14.96
C ASP A 92 32.25 13.01 14.46
N HIS A 93 31.50 12.38 15.39
CA HIS A 93 30.43 11.39 15.14
C HIS A 93 29.01 11.96 15.35
N ASP A 94 28.88 13.27 15.34
CA ASP A 94 27.81 14.06 15.98
C ASP A 94 26.47 13.90 15.25
N LYS A 95 26.54 13.75 13.93
CA LYS A 95 25.37 13.52 13.07
C LYS A 95 24.77 12.12 13.27
N LEU A 96 25.60 11.12 13.58
CA LEU A 96 25.15 9.73 13.68
C LEU A 96 24.47 9.46 15.03
N ASN A 97 25.04 9.99 16.12
CA ASN A 97 24.44 9.89 17.46
C ASN A 97 23.06 10.53 17.51
N MET A 98 22.94 11.74 16.97
CA MET A 98 21.68 12.46 16.99
C MET A 98 20.63 11.80 16.12
N ARG A 99 21.00 11.36 14.91
CA ARG A 99 20.08 10.63 14.02
C ARG A 99 19.49 9.39 14.72
N GLU A 100 20.32 8.65 15.44
CA GLU A 100 19.88 7.43 16.11
C GLU A 100 19.09 7.69 17.40
N ALA A 101 19.44 8.75 18.13
CA ALA A 101 18.62 9.25 19.22
C ALA A 101 17.22 9.59 18.72
N VAL A 102 17.13 10.40 17.66
CA VAL A 102 15.86 10.81 17.05
C VAL A 102 15.07 9.59 16.55
N ARG A 103 15.72 8.63 15.88
CA ARG A 103 15.09 7.35 15.49
C ARG A 103 14.50 6.62 16.69
N SER A 104 15.31 6.41 17.72
CA SER A 104 14.90 5.70 18.94
C SER A 104 13.73 6.39 19.63
N VAL A 105 13.66 7.73 19.58
CA VAL A 105 12.54 8.50 20.14
C VAL A 105 11.28 8.34 19.31
N CYS A 106 11.42 8.37 17.98
CA CYS A 106 10.28 8.14 17.10
C CYS A 106 9.66 6.80 17.49
N PHE A 107 10.45 5.73 17.63
CA PHE A 107 10.03 4.37 18.05
C PHE A 107 9.09 4.25 19.24
N VAL A 108 8.97 5.30 20.06
CA VAL A 108 8.25 5.27 21.33
C VAL A 108 7.17 6.35 21.42
N ASP A 109 6.90 7.09 20.32
CA ASP A 109 5.90 8.17 20.25
C ASP A 109 6.05 9.22 21.37
N LYS A 110 7.29 9.56 21.74
CA LYS A 110 7.59 10.56 22.78
C LYS A 110 7.84 11.92 22.15
N ILE A 111 6.75 12.59 21.77
CA ILE A 111 6.81 13.91 21.13
C ILE A 111 7.61 14.93 21.95
N ASP A 112 7.44 15.00 23.28
CA ASP A 112 8.17 15.97 24.14
C ASP A 112 9.71 15.81 24.05
N LEU A 113 10.17 14.56 23.94
CA LEU A 113 11.59 14.25 23.80
C LEU A 113 12.08 14.57 22.39
N LEU A 114 11.26 14.30 21.38
CA LEU A 114 11.54 14.70 20.01
C LEU A 114 11.63 16.23 19.91
N GLU A 115 10.66 16.96 20.43
CA GLU A 115 10.66 18.43 20.47
C GLU A 115 11.94 18.95 21.12
N CYS A 116 12.34 18.41 22.27
CA CYS A 116 13.58 18.81 22.93
C CYS A 116 14.80 18.57 22.04
N PHE A 117 14.86 17.42 21.37
CA PHE A 117 15.93 17.10 20.44
C PHE A 117 15.96 18.04 19.23
N LEU A 118 14.81 18.32 18.63
CA LEU A 118 14.72 19.13 17.42
C LEU A 118 14.97 20.63 17.69
N HIS A 119 14.57 21.15 18.86
CA HIS A 119 14.80 22.55 19.24
C HIS A 119 16.25 22.86 19.61
N ASN A 120 16.99 21.90 20.14
CA ASN A 120 18.34 22.12 20.66
C ASN A 120 19.45 21.73 19.66
N VAL A 121 19.08 21.18 18.50
CA VAL A 121 20.03 20.70 17.50
C VAL A 121 19.74 21.34 16.15
N ASP A 122 20.79 21.79 15.49
CA ASP A 122 20.71 22.32 14.13
C ASP A 122 20.06 21.27 13.20
N HIS A 123 19.01 21.67 12.49
CA HIS A 123 18.20 20.80 11.65
C HIS A 123 19.01 20.15 10.52
N SER A 124 20.17 20.73 10.16
CA SER A 124 21.11 20.14 9.20
C SER A 124 21.89 18.92 9.75
N LEU A 125 21.78 18.66 11.06
CA LEU A 125 22.50 17.57 11.75
C LEU A 125 21.69 16.28 11.86
N TYR A 126 20.38 16.31 11.62
CA TYR A 126 19.53 15.12 11.60
C TYR A 126 18.71 15.01 10.31
N ASP A 127 18.48 13.79 9.89
CA ASP A 127 17.80 13.45 8.65
C ASP A 127 16.27 13.57 8.85
N VAL A 128 15.74 14.80 8.82
CA VAL A 128 14.30 15.09 9.01
C VAL A 128 13.43 14.20 8.11
N HIS A 129 13.88 13.95 6.88
CA HIS A 129 13.20 13.06 5.94
C HIS A 129 13.05 11.66 6.52
N HIS A 130 14.09 11.14 7.16
CA HIS A 130 14.04 9.85 7.83
C HIS A 130 13.12 9.85 9.05
N VAL A 131 13.12 10.92 9.86
CA VAL A 131 12.20 11.07 11.01
C VAL A 131 10.74 11.01 10.52
N LEU A 132 10.42 11.80 9.49
CA LEU A 132 9.10 11.82 8.88
C LEU A 132 8.72 10.45 8.33
N LYS A 133 9.64 9.81 7.59
CA LYS A 133 9.44 8.48 7.01
C LYS A 133 9.13 7.41 8.06
N GLU A 134 9.96 7.28 9.10
CA GLU A 134 9.72 6.27 10.14
C GLU A 134 8.47 6.62 10.96
N SER A 135 8.23 7.89 11.26
CA SER A 135 6.99 8.29 11.95
C SER A 135 5.76 7.96 11.13
N CYS A 136 5.87 8.05 9.80
CA CYS A 136 4.83 7.61 8.89
C CYS A 136 4.65 6.09 8.91
N ARG A 137 5.76 5.35 8.84
CA ARG A 137 5.79 3.88 8.91
C ARG A 137 5.13 3.35 10.17
N TYR A 138 5.33 3.99 11.31
CA TYR A 138 4.77 3.53 12.58
C TYR A 138 3.42 4.18 12.92
N GLY A 139 2.89 5.06 12.07
CA GLY A 139 1.60 5.71 12.27
C GLY A 139 1.57 6.73 13.41
N TRP A 140 2.70 7.33 13.80
CA TRP A 140 2.75 8.36 14.85
C TRP A 140 2.28 9.72 14.33
N ILE A 141 0.96 9.86 14.22
CA ILE A 141 0.28 11.05 13.69
C ILE A 141 0.72 12.32 14.42
N HIS A 142 0.95 12.26 15.73
CA HIS A 142 1.38 13.42 16.53
C HIS A 142 2.75 13.95 16.10
N ILE A 143 3.72 13.06 15.91
CA ILE A 143 5.05 13.42 15.44
C ILE A 143 5.00 13.96 14.01
N VAL A 144 4.28 13.26 13.10
CA VAL A 144 4.14 13.71 11.71
C VAL A 144 3.52 15.11 11.65
N LYS A 145 2.45 15.34 12.41
CA LYS A 145 1.80 16.65 12.50
C LYS A 145 2.77 17.71 13.02
N TRP A 146 3.51 17.42 14.08
CA TRP A 146 4.51 18.34 14.62
C TRP A 146 5.58 18.70 13.58
N LEU A 147 6.10 17.71 12.85
CA LEU A 147 7.11 17.94 11.80
C LEU A 147 6.57 18.85 10.70
N LEU A 148 5.32 18.62 10.28
CA LEU A 148 4.67 19.42 9.25
C LEU A 148 4.36 20.86 9.74
N ASP A 149 4.03 21.04 11.02
CA ASP A 149 3.72 22.34 11.63
C ASP A 149 4.98 23.18 11.92
N ASN A 150 6.13 22.54 12.19
CA ASN A 150 7.33 23.23 12.72
C ASN A 150 8.56 23.21 11.80
N ILE A 151 8.59 22.38 10.75
CA ILE A 151 9.70 22.33 9.80
C ILE A 151 9.27 22.94 8.46
N GLU A 152 10.16 23.73 7.85
CA GLU A 152 9.93 24.29 6.52
C GLU A 152 9.64 23.17 5.50
N HIS A 153 8.54 23.30 4.76
CA HIS A 153 8.06 22.26 3.85
C HIS A 153 9.06 21.86 2.77
N THR A 154 9.92 22.78 2.33
CA THR A 154 10.99 22.51 1.34
C THR A 154 12.05 21.54 1.86
N SER A 155 12.09 21.31 3.17
CA SER A 155 13.00 20.36 3.84
C SER A 155 12.32 19.03 4.17
N LEU A 156 11.06 18.82 3.80
CA LEU A 156 10.33 17.59 4.02
C LEU A 156 10.16 16.83 2.70
N ASP A 157 10.40 15.52 2.73
CA ASP A 157 10.20 14.65 1.57
C ASP A 157 8.85 13.97 1.74
N ILE A 158 7.81 14.72 1.34
CA ILE A 158 6.42 14.29 1.45
C ILE A 158 6.15 13.08 0.55
N ASN A 159 6.88 12.91 -0.55
CA ASN A 159 6.72 11.75 -1.43
C ASN A 159 7.12 10.46 -0.75
N THR A 160 8.34 10.44 -0.20
CA THR A 160 8.83 9.27 0.53
C THR A 160 7.91 8.95 1.72
N ALA A 161 7.41 9.99 2.40
CA ALA A 161 6.42 9.82 3.46
C ALA A 161 5.11 9.20 2.94
N MET A 162 4.57 9.73 1.84
CA MET A 162 3.32 9.26 1.24
C MET A 162 3.41 7.79 0.79
N HIS A 163 4.50 7.44 0.10
CA HIS A 163 4.79 6.05 -0.28
C HIS A 163 4.87 5.12 0.92
N THR A 164 5.45 5.61 2.01
CA THR A 164 5.59 4.82 3.24
C THR A 164 4.23 4.55 3.88
N VAL A 165 3.31 5.52 3.87
CA VAL A 165 1.96 5.34 4.47
C VAL A 165 1.01 4.55 3.58
N LEU A 166 1.18 4.61 2.26
CA LEU A 166 0.34 3.88 1.31
C LEU A 166 0.73 2.40 1.21
N HIS A 167 1.94 2.02 1.64
CA HIS A 167 2.34 0.63 1.66
C HIS A 167 1.46 -0.21 2.63
N ARG A 168 0.91 -1.33 2.14
CA ARG A 168 -0.12 -2.19 2.76
C ARG A 168 -0.06 -2.36 4.27
N ASP A 169 1.14 -2.55 4.80
CA ASP A 169 1.35 -2.91 6.22
C ASP A 169 1.04 -1.75 7.17
N PHE A 170 0.88 -0.53 6.64
CA PHE A 170 0.80 0.71 7.41
C PHE A 170 -0.44 1.54 7.11
N VAL A 171 -1.30 1.09 6.18
CA VAL A 171 -2.59 1.71 5.91
C VAL A 171 -3.51 1.44 7.10
N GLY A 172 -3.47 2.34 8.09
CA GLY A 172 -4.39 2.32 9.22
C GLY A 172 -5.85 2.40 8.73
N PRO A 173 -6.82 1.90 9.52
CA PRO A 173 -8.22 1.78 9.09
C PRO A 173 -8.88 3.12 8.72
N ASP A 174 -8.30 4.24 9.14
CA ASP A 174 -8.85 5.58 8.94
C ASP A 174 -8.11 6.41 7.86
N ASN A 175 -6.98 5.91 7.34
CA ASN A 175 -6.09 6.66 6.45
C ASN A 175 -5.72 8.06 7.00
N THR A 176 -5.78 8.27 8.32
CA THR A 176 -5.66 9.62 8.91
C THR A 176 -4.34 10.27 8.55
N LEU A 177 -3.28 9.47 8.47
CA LEU A 177 -1.95 9.95 8.14
C LEU A 177 -1.83 10.39 6.67
N VAL A 178 -2.42 9.64 5.74
CA VAL A 178 -2.50 10.03 4.31
C VAL A 178 -3.27 11.33 4.17
N ARG A 179 -4.44 11.43 4.84
CA ARG A 179 -5.25 12.66 4.83
C ARG A 179 -4.49 13.84 5.39
N LEU A 180 -3.74 13.65 6.48
CA LEU A 180 -2.87 14.68 7.06
C LEU A 180 -1.82 15.13 6.06
N LEU A 181 -1.09 14.21 5.43
CA LEU A 181 -0.06 14.54 4.44
C LEU A 181 -0.64 15.27 3.22
N LEU A 182 -1.82 14.86 2.73
CA LEU A 182 -2.52 15.51 1.63
C LEU A 182 -3.04 16.92 1.97
N GLN A 183 -3.25 17.27 3.25
CA GLN A 183 -3.68 18.62 3.65
C GLN A 183 -2.59 19.67 3.47
N TYR A 184 -1.33 19.25 3.46
CA TYR A 184 -0.22 20.16 3.22
C TYR A 184 -0.07 20.46 1.73
N PRO A 185 0.47 21.65 1.37
CA PRO A 185 0.74 21.97 -0.01
C PRO A 185 1.64 20.88 -0.59
N ILE A 186 1.03 20.06 -1.42
CA ILE A 186 1.68 19.16 -2.35
C ILE A 186 2.53 20.09 -3.21
N ASN A 187 3.81 20.22 -2.85
CA ASN A 187 4.73 21.05 -3.61
C ASN A 187 4.87 20.46 -5.02
N ASP A 188 5.39 21.23 -5.99
CA ASP A 188 5.57 20.77 -7.38
C ASP A 188 6.47 19.53 -7.52
N THR A 189 7.05 19.04 -6.42
CA THR A 189 7.86 17.81 -6.41
C THR A 189 7.06 16.56 -6.13
N VAL A 190 5.80 16.67 -5.69
CA VAL A 190 4.99 15.50 -5.38
C VAL A 190 4.40 14.87 -6.64
N ASP A 191 4.69 13.59 -6.82
CA ASP A 191 4.13 12.80 -7.93
C ASP A 191 2.70 12.35 -7.56
N VAL A 192 1.73 13.21 -7.85
CA VAL A 192 0.32 12.95 -7.55
C VAL A 192 -0.21 11.74 -8.34
N ASP A 193 0.35 11.49 -9.53
CA ASP A 193 -0.02 10.35 -10.38
C ASP A 193 0.41 9.03 -9.73
N GLU A 194 1.61 8.98 -9.15
CA GLU A 194 2.07 7.81 -8.40
C GLU A 194 1.21 7.55 -7.15
N ILE A 195 0.83 8.62 -6.43
CA ILE A 195 -0.01 8.53 -5.23
C ILE A 195 -1.41 8.03 -5.56
N ILE A 196 -2.04 8.55 -6.62
CA ILE A 196 -3.38 8.10 -7.00
C ILE A 196 -3.34 6.65 -7.50
N GLN A 197 -2.30 6.23 -8.23
CA GLN A 197 -2.11 4.84 -8.64
C GLN A 197 -2.01 3.90 -7.43
N GLU A 198 -1.21 4.24 -6.42
CA GLU A 198 -1.14 3.47 -5.18
C GLU A 198 -2.48 3.45 -4.42
N CYS A 199 -3.18 4.58 -4.33
CA CYS A 199 -4.53 4.60 -3.75
C CYS A 199 -5.49 3.68 -4.52
N CYS A 200 -5.38 3.64 -5.84
CA CYS A 200 -6.15 2.74 -6.70
C CYS A 200 -5.75 1.29 -6.50
N TRP A 201 -4.47 1.01 -6.29
CA TRP A 201 -3.96 -0.33 -6.06
C TRP A 201 -4.53 -0.93 -4.78
N TRP A 202 -4.75 -0.10 -3.75
CA TRP A 202 -5.33 -0.49 -2.46
C TRP A 202 -6.85 -0.28 -2.35
N GLY A 203 -7.51 0.29 -3.37
CA GLY A 203 -8.96 0.51 -3.36
C GLY A 203 -9.42 1.61 -2.40
N LEU A 204 -8.59 2.62 -2.16
CA LEU A 204 -8.83 3.67 -1.18
C LEU A 204 -9.72 4.79 -1.76
N VAL A 205 -11.01 4.48 -1.96
CA VAL A 205 -12.00 5.36 -2.62
C VAL A 205 -11.99 6.78 -2.07
N ASP A 206 -12.09 6.94 -0.75
CA ASP A 206 -12.14 8.26 -0.13
C ASP A 206 -10.87 9.11 -0.35
N LEU A 207 -9.71 8.46 -0.55
CA LEU A 207 -8.46 9.16 -0.79
C LEU A 207 -8.33 9.57 -2.24
N VAL A 208 -8.75 8.71 -3.19
CA VAL A 208 -8.85 9.07 -4.60
C VAL A 208 -9.79 10.26 -4.77
N GLN A 209 -10.96 10.22 -4.12
CA GLN A 209 -11.89 11.35 -4.05
C GLN A 209 -11.20 12.64 -3.58
N LEU A 210 -10.51 12.57 -2.44
CA LEU A 210 -9.81 13.72 -1.86
C LEU A 210 -8.72 14.28 -2.79
N ILE A 211 -8.03 13.42 -3.54
CA ILE A 211 -7.00 13.82 -4.50
C ILE A 211 -7.65 14.53 -5.70
N CYS A 212 -8.72 13.96 -6.27
CA CYS A 212 -9.47 14.55 -7.38
C CYS A 212 -10.23 15.83 -6.99
N ASP A 213 -10.59 16.02 -5.72
CA ASP A 213 -11.18 17.28 -5.24
C ASP A 213 -10.16 18.42 -5.18
N LYS A 214 -8.87 18.08 -5.02
CA LYS A 214 -7.77 19.04 -4.88
C LYS A 214 -7.02 19.32 -6.18
N ASN A 215 -7.11 18.41 -7.14
CA ASN A 215 -6.41 18.46 -8.41
C ASN A 215 -7.41 18.30 -9.55
N ASP A 216 -7.22 19.01 -10.66
CA ASP A 216 -8.04 18.79 -11.86
C ASP A 216 -7.78 17.38 -12.40
N PRO A 217 -8.79 16.48 -12.48
CA PRO A 217 -8.60 15.12 -12.99
C PRO A 217 -8.03 15.07 -14.41
N ASN A 218 -8.20 16.13 -15.22
CA ASN A 218 -7.61 16.22 -16.56
C ASN A 218 -6.07 16.36 -16.55
N GLN A 219 -5.50 16.69 -15.40
CA GLN A 219 -4.05 16.81 -15.19
C GLN A 219 -3.44 15.55 -14.58
N LEU A 220 -4.26 14.56 -14.22
CA LEU A 220 -3.82 13.32 -13.60
C LEU A 220 -3.80 12.18 -14.64
N ASP A 221 -2.92 11.20 -14.44
CA ASP A 221 -2.91 9.96 -15.21
C ASP A 221 -4.04 9.01 -14.76
N MET A 222 -5.26 9.42 -15.06
CA MET A 222 -6.47 8.65 -14.73
C MET A 222 -6.56 7.33 -15.50
N LYS A 223 -5.81 7.17 -16.60
CA LYS A 223 -5.78 5.91 -17.37
C LYS A 223 -5.11 4.82 -16.56
N GLU A 224 -3.90 5.10 -16.06
CA GLU A 224 -3.16 4.10 -15.29
C GLU A 224 -3.80 3.86 -13.92
N ALA A 225 -4.38 4.89 -13.31
CA ALA A 225 -5.17 4.76 -12.08
C ALA A 225 -6.37 3.82 -12.27
N MET A 226 -7.15 3.98 -13.34
CA MET A 226 -8.29 3.11 -13.68
C MET A 226 -7.83 1.67 -13.97
N ASN A 227 -6.78 1.50 -14.77
CA ASN A 227 -6.19 0.19 -15.07
C ASN A 227 -5.76 -0.54 -13.80
N THR A 228 -5.16 0.20 -12.87
CA THR A 228 -4.73 -0.31 -11.58
C THR A 228 -5.92 -0.73 -10.72
N ALA A 229 -6.95 0.12 -10.58
CA ALA A 229 -8.16 -0.23 -9.84
C ALA A 229 -8.85 -1.47 -10.41
N CYS A 230 -8.91 -1.58 -11.75
CA CYS A 230 -9.49 -2.72 -12.46
C CYS A 230 -8.69 -4.01 -12.25
N SER A 231 -7.36 -3.97 -12.39
CA SER A 231 -6.50 -5.16 -12.20
C SER A 231 -6.51 -5.68 -10.75
N ARG A 232 -6.94 -4.85 -9.80
CA ARG A 232 -7.07 -5.18 -8.38
C ARG A 232 -8.53 -5.39 -7.95
N ASN A 233 -9.46 -5.36 -8.91
CA ASN A 233 -10.87 -5.69 -8.72
C ASN A 233 -11.64 -4.76 -7.75
N HIS A 234 -11.24 -3.49 -7.65
CA HIS A 234 -11.85 -2.51 -6.75
C HIS A 234 -13.13 -1.89 -7.35
N PHE A 235 -14.22 -2.65 -7.34
CA PHE A 235 -15.50 -2.26 -7.96
C PHE A 235 -16.00 -0.89 -7.51
N ASP A 236 -16.10 -0.63 -6.20
CA ASP A 236 -16.63 0.63 -5.67
C ASP A 236 -15.82 1.84 -6.15
N LEU A 237 -14.50 1.67 -6.29
CA LEU A 237 -13.61 2.71 -6.81
C LEU A 237 -13.86 2.97 -8.29
N VAL A 238 -13.94 1.91 -9.09
CA VAL A 238 -14.17 2.03 -10.54
C VAL A 238 -15.55 2.62 -10.82
N GLU A 239 -16.58 2.18 -10.10
CA GLU A 239 -17.92 2.75 -10.19
C GLU A 239 -17.90 4.25 -9.89
N TRP A 240 -17.23 4.66 -8.81
CA TRP A 240 -17.08 6.07 -8.49
C TRP A 240 -16.35 6.85 -9.58
N MET A 241 -15.23 6.32 -10.11
CA MET A 241 -14.47 6.98 -11.18
C MET A 241 -15.32 7.18 -12.45
N LEU A 242 -16.03 6.15 -12.90
CA LEU A 242 -16.91 6.21 -14.08
C LEU A 242 -18.12 7.15 -13.91
N ALA A 243 -18.49 7.46 -12.66
CA ALA A 243 -19.58 8.38 -12.35
C ALA A 243 -19.13 9.85 -12.25
N ASN A 244 -17.87 10.10 -11.89
CA ASN A 244 -17.40 11.44 -11.50
C ASN A 244 -16.30 12.02 -12.40
N ILE A 245 -15.67 11.19 -13.26
CA ILE A 245 -14.56 11.60 -14.12
C ILE A 245 -14.97 11.37 -15.58
N GLU A 246 -14.56 12.28 -16.47
CA GLU A 246 -14.92 12.20 -17.89
C GLU A 246 -14.33 10.93 -18.54
N ASN A 247 -15.17 10.18 -19.27
CA ASN A 247 -14.78 8.87 -19.82
C ASN A 247 -13.59 8.93 -20.80
N ASN A 248 -13.38 10.06 -21.48
CA ASN A 248 -12.27 10.28 -22.42
C ASN A 248 -10.89 10.30 -21.73
N LEU A 249 -10.86 10.42 -20.40
CA LEU A 249 -9.65 10.32 -19.60
C LEU A 249 -9.27 8.86 -19.31
N PHE A 250 -10.11 7.89 -19.65
CA PHE A 250 -9.83 6.48 -19.47
C PHE A 250 -9.51 5.78 -20.80
N ASP A 251 -8.75 4.69 -20.70
CA ASP A 251 -8.65 3.69 -21.77
C ASP A 251 -9.51 2.49 -21.36
N LEU A 252 -10.82 2.60 -21.57
CA LEU A 252 -11.79 1.59 -21.10
C LEU A 252 -11.53 0.19 -21.68
N PRO A 253 -11.16 0.00 -22.97
CA PRO A 253 -10.76 -1.31 -23.48
C PRO A 253 -9.60 -1.92 -22.69
N THR A 254 -8.54 -1.13 -22.40
CA THR A 254 -7.42 -1.61 -21.58
C THR A 254 -7.85 -1.89 -20.14
N ALA A 255 -8.66 -1.03 -19.54
CA ALA A 255 -9.17 -1.22 -18.18
C ALA A 255 -10.02 -2.50 -18.05
N PHE A 256 -10.83 -2.80 -19.07
CA PHE A 256 -11.58 -4.04 -19.17
C PHE A 256 -10.66 -5.25 -19.29
N ASP A 257 -9.66 -5.22 -20.17
CA ASP A 257 -8.65 -6.28 -20.29
C ASP A 257 -7.93 -6.52 -18.95
N LYS A 258 -7.61 -5.44 -18.22
CA LYS A 258 -7.05 -5.52 -16.86
C LYS A 258 -8.03 -6.13 -15.86
N ALA A 259 -9.32 -5.80 -15.92
CA ALA A 259 -10.32 -6.33 -15.00
C ALA A 259 -10.53 -7.85 -15.20
N ILE A 260 -10.61 -8.33 -16.44
CA ILE A 260 -10.77 -9.77 -16.73
C ILE A 260 -9.50 -10.58 -16.43
N HIS A 261 -8.35 -9.91 -16.37
CA HIS A 261 -7.05 -10.48 -16.03
C HIS A 261 -6.56 -10.07 -14.65
N ALA A 262 -7.45 -9.59 -13.78
CA ALA A 262 -7.10 -9.19 -12.43
C ALA A 262 -6.43 -10.34 -11.66
N ASP A 263 -5.42 -10.00 -10.86
CA ASP A 263 -4.66 -10.95 -10.03
C ASP A 263 -5.47 -11.45 -8.80
N CYS A 264 -6.80 -11.41 -8.88
CA CYS A 264 -7.70 -11.81 -7.79
C CYS A 264 -8.24 -13.22 -8.04
N ASP A 265 -8.40 -14.00 -6.97
CA ASP A 265 -8.98 -15.35 -7.03
C ASP A 265 -10.46 -15.31 -7.48
N ASP A 266 -11.14 -14.17 -7.29
CA ASP A 266 -12.54 -13.97 -7.65
C ASP A 266 -12.69 -12.80 -8.64
N LEU A 267 -13.19 -13.09 -9.83
CA LEU A 267 -13.50 -12.07 -10.83
C LEU A 267 -14.86 -11.42 -10.50
N ASN A 268 -14.90 -10.08 -10.41
CA ASN A 268 -16.13 -9.37 -10.05
C ASN A 268 -17.00 -9.12 -11.29
N ALA A 269 -18.03 -9.94 -11.47
CA ALA A 269 -18.98 -9.78 -12.56
C ALA A 269 -19.62 -8.38 -12.62
N SER A 270 -19.80 -7.70 -11.48
CA SER A 270 -20.37 -6.34 -11.45
C SER A 270 -19.39 -5.31 -12.05
N LEU A 271 -18.10 -5.44 -11.77
CA LEU A 271 -17.04 -4.62 -12.38
C LEU A 271 -16.99 -4.80 -13.89
N ILE A 272 -17.06 -6.05 -14.34
CA ILE A 272 -17.07 -6.35 -15.77
C ILE A 272 -18.32 -5.77 -16.43
N THR A 273 -19.49 -5.95 -15.81
CA THR A 273 -20.77 -5.41 -16.28
C THR A 273 -20.74 -3.89 -16.45
N ILE A 274 -20.24 -3.15 -15.44
CA ILE A 274 -20.21 -1.69 -15.53
C ILE A 274 -19.24 -1.20 -16.61
N LEU A 275 -18.10 -1.87 -16.81
CA LEU A 275 -17.14 -1.53 -17.86
C LEU A 275 -17.72 -1.80 -19.26
N ILE A 276 -18.35 -2.96 -19.49
CA ILE A 276 -19.00 -3.30 -20.77
C ILE A 276 -20.04 -2.24 -21.15
N ASN A 277 -20.87 -1.84 -20.19
CA ASN A 277 -21.91 -0.84 -20.42
C ASN A 277 -21.38 0.56 -20.77
N ARG A 278 -20.07 0.80 -20.58
CA ARG A 278 -19.40 2.07 -20.90
C ARG A 278 -18.48 1.98 -22.12
N ILE A 279 -18.10 0.78 -22.55
CA ILE A 279 -17.27 0.56 -23.72
C ILE A 279 -18.14 0.57 -24.98
N ASP A 280 -17.68 1.25 -26.03
CA ASP A 280 -18.27 1.07 -27.35
C ASP A 280 -18.04 -0.38 -27.80
N ASN A 281 -19.12 -1.13 -27.98
CA ASN A 281 -19.14 -2.58 -28.23
C ASN A 281 -18.16 -3.08 -29.32
N GLU A 282 -17.82 -2.22 -30.30
CA GLU A 282 -16.87 -2.53 -31.37
C GLU A 282 -15.42 -2.75 -30.87
N LEU A 283 -15.12 -2.37 -29.63
CA LEU A 283 -13.77 -2.47 -29.04
C LEU A 283 -13.59 -3.69 -28.13
N ILE A 284 -14.66 -4.47 -27.86
CA ILE A 284 -14.57 -5.65 -27.01
C ILE A 284 -14.06 -6.84 -27.82
N ASN A 285 -12.80 -7.22 -27.59
CA ASN A 285 -12.21 -8.38 -28.24
C ASN A 285 -12.62 -9.69 -27.52
N MET A 286 -13.40 -10.53 -28.20
CA MET A 286 -13.80 -11.84 -27.67
C MET A 286 -12.63 -12.79 -27.37
N ALA A 287 -11.53 -12.68 -28.10
CA ALA A 287 -10.33 -13.46 -27.82
C ALA A 287 -9.71 -13.12 -26.46
N SER A 288 -9.88 -11.90 -25.95
CA SER A 288 -9.47 -11.55 -24.58
C SER A 288 -10.39 -12.21 -23.54
N LEU A 289 -11.71 -12.20 -23.76
CA LEU A 289 -12.69 -12.86 -22.88
C LEU A 289 -12.42 -14.36 -22.71
N LEU A 290 -12.07 -15.07 -23.78
CA LEU A 290 -11.82 -16.52 -23.71
C LEU A 290 -10.53 -16.91 -22.98
N LYS A 291 -9.66 -15.95 -22.64
CA LYS A 291 -8.48 -16.18 -21.80
C LYS A 291 -8.83 -16.27 -20.31
N ILE A 292 -10.08 -15.99 -19.90
CA ILE A 292 -10.53 -16.14 -18.52
C ILE A 292 -10.46 -17.62 -18.12
N LYS A 293 -9.70 -17.89 -17.05
CA LYS A 293 -9.43 -19.27 -16.59
C LYS A 293 -10.65 -19.89 -15.93
N ASP A 294 -11.37 -19.11 -15.12
CA ASP A 294 -12.56 -19.53 -14.39
C ASP A 294 -13.73 -19.79 -15.36
N LYS A 295 -14.32 -21.00 -15.28
CA LYS A 295 -15.40 -21.42 -16.18
C LYS A 295 -16.71 -20.71 -15.86
N ASP A 296 -17.02 -20.60 -14.57
CA ASP A 296 -18.31 -20.08 -14.10
C ASP A 296 -18.34 -18.57 -14.35
N CYS A 297 -17.23 -17.88 -14.08
CA CYS A 297 -17.14 -16.46 -14.36
C CYS A 297 -17.13 -16.12 -15.85
N LEU A 298 -16.51 -16.97 -16.70
CA LEU A 298 -16.57 -16.78 -18.15
C LEU A 298 -18.02 -16.83 -18.66
N TYR A 299 -18.83 -17.76 -18.16
CA TYR A 299 -20.22 -17.88 -18.57
C TYR A 299 -21.02 -16.64 -18.18
N ASP A 300 -20.93 -16.21 -16.91
CA ASP A 300 -21.62 -15.02 -16.41
C ASP A 300 -21.21 -13.75 -17.17
N ILE A 301 -19.93 -13.61 -17.50
CA ILE A 301 -19.41 -12.46 -18.25
C ILE A 301 -19.91 -12.50 -19.68
N VAL A 302 -19.83 -13.63 -20.36
CA VAL A 302 -20.30 -13.72 -21.75
C VAL A 302 -21.81 -13.54 -21.80
N GLU A 303 -22.57 -14.07 -20.85
CA GLU A 303 -24.00 -13.78 -20.73
C GLU A 303 -24.26 -12.28 -20.55
N CYS A 304 -23.49 -11.62 -19.69
CA CYS A 304 -23.59 -10.20 -19.48
C CYS A 304 -23.24 -9.39 -20.74
N VAL A 305 -22.14 -9.73 -21.43
CA VAL A 305 -21.74 -9.12 -22.71
C VAL A 305 -22.86 -9.30 -23.73
N LEU A 306 -23.30 -10.52 -23.98
CA LEU A 306 -24.34 -10.82 -24.98
C LEU A 306 -25.71 -10.21 -24.62
N GLY A 307 -25.98 -9.99 -23.32
CA GLY A 307 -27.18 -9.33 -22.84
C GLY A 307 -27.15 -7.80 -22.92
N SER A 308 -25.96 -7.20 -22.86
CA SER A 308 -25.76 -5.75 -22.80
C SER A 308 -25.41 -5.13 -24.14
N VAL A 309 -24.90 -5.93 -25.07
CA VAL A 309 -24.41 -5.45 -26.36
C VAL A 309 -25.56 -5.28 -27.36
N ASP A 310 -25.57 -4.13 -28.05
CA ASP A 310 -26.40 -3.93 -29.25
C ASP A 310 -26.00 -4.97 -30.30
N HIS A 311 -26.94 -5.84 -30.67
CA HIS A 311 -26.73 -6.94 -31.61
C HIS A 311 -26.11 -6.50 -32.96
N ASN A 312 -26.21 -5.23 -33.32
CA ASN A 312 -25.65 -4.71 -34.57
C ASN A 312 -24.16 -4.31 -34.48
N LYS A 313 -23.58 -4.26 -33.28
CA LYS A 313 -22.20 -3.79 -33.05
C LYS A 313 -21.23 -4.88 -32.58
N PHE A 314 -21.75 -6.07 -32.27
CA PHE A 314 -20.93 -7.19 -31.85
C PHE A 314 -20.62 -8.11 -33.02
N ASP A 315 -19.36 -8.46 -33.18
CA ASP A 315 -18.97 -9.50 -34.13
C ASP A 315 -19.24 -10.90 -33.51
N PHE A 316 -20.50 -11.33 -33.55
CA PHE A 316 -20.89 -12.68 -33.10
C PHE A 316 -20.20 -13.78 -33.91
N GLN A 317 -19.77 -13.48 -35.14
CA GLN A 317 -19.08 -14.42 -36.02
C GLN A 317 -17.66 -14.68 -35.50
N GLU A 318 -16.91 -13.63 -35.19
CA GLU A 318 -15.59 -13.73 -34.54
C GLU A 318 -15.71 -14.39 -33.17
N ALA A 319 -16.73 -14.02 -32.37
CA ALA A 319 -17.02 -14.64 -31.09
C ALA A 319 -17.20 -16.16 -31.21
N PHE A 320 -18.07 -16.60 -32.13
CA PHE A 320 -18.34 -18.01 -32.39
C PHE A 320 -17.08 -18.72 -32.87
N ASN A 321 -16.39 -18.17 -33.87
CA ASN A 321 -15.18 -18.75 -34.44
C ASN A 321 -14.09 -18.91 -33.36
N THR A 322 -13.91 -17.93 -32.49
CA THR A 322 -12.87 -18.01 -31.45
C THR A 322 -13.21 -19.09 -30.41
N VAL A 323 -14.49 -19.21 -30.01
CA VAL A 323 -14.93 -20.30 -29.11
C VAL A 323 -14.76 -21.65 -29.80
N TYR A 324 -15.14 -21.73 -31.07
CA TYR A 324 -15.03 -22.92 -31.88
C TYR A 324 -13.57 -23.38 -32.02
N ASP A 325 -12.67 -22.49 -32.42
CA ASP A 325 -11.24 -22.75 -32.54
C ASP A 325 -10.61 -23.11 -31.19
N THR A 326 -11.10 -22.54 -30.08
CA THR A 326 -10.65 -22.93 -28.74
C THR A 326 -10.99 -24.39 -28.42
N ILE A 327 -12.16 -24.87 -28.85
CA ILE A 327 -12.61 -26.26 -28.66
C ILE A 327 -11.90 -27.21 -29.63
N TYR A 328 -11.78 -26.84 -30.91
CA TYR A 328 -11.45 -27.76 -32.00
C TYR A 328 -10.12 -27.47 -32.74
N GLY A 329 -9.47 -26.33 -32.47
CA GLY A 329 -8.30 -25.84 -33.23
C GLY A 329 -6.95 -26.45 -32.83
N ASP A 330 -6.86 -27.09 -31.66
CA ASP A 330 -5.65 -27.81 -31.22
C ASP A 330 -5.84 -29.33 -31.32
N ASP A 331 -4.78 -30.04 -31.74
CA ASP A 331 -4.68 -31.51 -31.92
C ASP A 331 -4.73 -32.32 -30.59
N ASP A 332 -5.34 -31.76 -29.54
CA ASP A 332 -5.08 -32.14 -28.16
C ASP A 332 -6.12 -33.10 -27.57
N SER A 333 -5.62 -33.95 -26.68
CA SER A 333 -6.28 -35.11 -26.06
C SER A 333 -7.50 -34.82 -25.16
N ASP A 334 -7.97 -33.57 -25.09
CA ASP A 334 -8.98 -33.11 -24.13
C ASP A 334 -10.19 -32.37 -24.75
N ILE A 335 -10.56 -32.73 -25.99
CA ILE A 335 -11.74 -32.17 -26.68
C ILE A 335 -13.02 -32.31 -25.83
N ASN A 336 -13.19 -33.40 -25.09
CA ASN A 336 -14.41 -33.63 -24.30
C ASN A 336 -14.54 -32.64 -23.13
N SER A 337 -13.46 -32.34 -22.40
CA SER A 337 -13.46 -31.32 -21.33
C SER A 337 -13.68 -29.92 -21.90
N LYS A 338 -13.08 -29.61 -23.05
CA LYS A 338 -13.31 -28.34 -23.75
C LYS A 338 -14.77 -28.21 -24.21
N LYS A 339 -15.36 -29.25 -24.80
CA LYS A 339 -16.79 -29.30 -25.17
C LYS A 339 -17.66 -29.08 -23.93
N GLU A 340 -17.42 -29.79 -22.84
CA GLU A 340 -18.17 -29.61 -21.60
C GLU A 340 -18.05 -28.18 -21.06
N LYS A 341 -16.85 -27.56 -21.16
CA LYS A 341 -16.59 -26.17 -20.74
C LYS A 341 -17.32 -25.13 -21.61
N TYR A 342 -17.26 -25.26 -22.93
CA TYR A 342 -17.62 -24.16 -23.84
C TYR A 342 -18.91 -24.38 -24.64
N LEU A 343 -19.48 -25.58 -24.66
CA LEU A 343 -20.74 -25.85 -25.36
C LEU A 343 -21.93 -25.02 -24.82
N PRO A 344 -22.10 -24.78 -23.50
CA PRO A 344 -23.12 -23.87 -23.00
C PRO A 344 -22.97 -22.45 -23.55
N LEU A 345 -21.72 -22.00 -23.76
CA LEU A 345 -21.39 -20.69 -24.32
C LEU A 345 -21.81 -20.59 -25.78
N ILE A 346 -21.52 -21.62 -26.58
CA ILE A 346 -21.97 -21.71 -27.98
C ILE A 346 -23.50 -21.63 -28.03
N LYS A 347 -24.20 -22.39 -27.18
CA LYS A 347 -25.67 -22.34 -27.14
C LYS A 347 -26.18 -20.94 -26.83
N LEU A 348 -25.59 -20.29 -25.83
CA LEU A 348 -25.95 -18.93 -25.44
C LEU A 348 -25.72 -17.92 -26.57
N ILE A 349 -24.58 -18.01 -27.27
CA ILE A 349 -24.28 -17.18 -28.45
C ILE A 349 -25.37 -17.40 -29.50
N LEU A 350 -25.67 -18.66 -29.85
CA LEU A 350 -26.66 -19.01 -30.87
C LEU A 350 -28.09 -18.59 -30.50
N GLU A 351 -28.47 -18.63 -29.23
CA GLU A 351 -29.77 -18.15 -28.75
C GLU A 351 -29.91 -16.62 -28.87
N LYS A 352 -28.79 -15.89 -28.84
CA LYS A 352 -28.75 -14.42 -28.89
C LYS A 352 -28.52 -13.87 -30.28
N VAL A 353 -27.95 -14.64 -31.20
CA VAL A 353 -27.79 -14.19 -32.60
C VAL A 353 -29.14 -14.27 -33.31
N ASN A 354 -29.49 -13.22 -34.06
CA ASN A 354 -30.62 -13.27 -34.98
C ASN A 354 -30.36 -14.36 -36.04
N PRO A 355 -31.19 -15.41 -36.15
CA PRO A 355 -30.99 -16.50 -37.11
C PRO A 355 -31.02 -16.05 -38.58
N GLU A 356 -31.49 -14.83 -38.87
CA GLU A 356 -31.44 -14.25 -40.21
C GLU A 356 -30.06 -13.64 -40.58
N SER A 357 -29.09 -13.63 -39.66
CA SER A 357 -27.72 -13.20 -39.94
C SER A 357 -27.05 -14.18 -40.91
N LEU A 358 -26.83 -13.72 -42.15
CA LEU A 358 -26.20 -14.51 -43.21
C LEU A 358 -24.78 -14.97 -42.84
N GLU A 359 -24.06 -14.14 -42.08
CA GLU A 359 -22.67 -14.40 -41.69
C GLU A 359 -22.55 -15.61 -40.75
N LEU A 360 -23.45 -15.72 -39.77
CA LEU A 360 -23.44 -16.83 -38.82
C LEU A 360 -23.81 -18.17 -39.46
N THR A 361 -24.62 -18.13 -40.51
CA THR A 361 -25.04 -19.32 -41.26
C THR A 361 -23.83 -20.03 -41.88
N ASP A 362 -22.84 -19.27 -42.37
CA ASP A 362 -21.62 -19.84 -42.93
C ASP A 362 -20.69 -20.42 -41.86
N ALA A 363 -20.56 -19.76 -40.69
CA ALA A 363 -19.86 -20.31 -39.52
C ALA A 363 -20.43 -21.65 -39.09
N LEU A 364 -21.75 -21.69 -38.94
CA LEU A 364 -22.48 -22.87 -38.49
C LEU A 364 -22.37 -23.99 -39.50
N ASN A 365 -22.50 -23.69 -40.79
CA ASN A 365 -22.29 -24.66 -41.85
C ASN A 365 -20.87 -25.22 -41.84
N GLN A 366 -19.86 -24.39 -41.55
CA GLN A 366 -18.48 -24.84 -41.41
C GLN A 366 -18.29 -25.72 -40.17
N ALA A 367 -18.78 -25.29 -39.01
CA ALA A 367 -18.76 -26.06 -37.77
C ALA A 367 -19.49 -27.42 -37.92
N CYS A 368 -20.63 -27.45 -38.60
CA CYS A 368 -21.39 -28.66 -38.89
C CYS A 368 -20.67 -29.63 -39.84
N ARG A 369 -19.79 -29.13 -40.73
CA ARG A 369 -18.95 -29.98 -41.60
C ARG A 369 -17.77 -30.58 -40.85
N ASP A 370 -17.22 -29.82 -39.91
CA ASP A 370 -15.97 -30.14 -39.21
C ASP A 370 -16.21 -30.94 -37.91
N CYS A 371 -17.41 -30.89 -37.32
CA CYS A 371 -17.75 -31.60 -36.08
C CYS A 371 -18.47 -32.95 -36.28
N SER A 372 -18.27 -33.90 -35.35
CA SER A 372 -19.18 -35.03 -35.15
C SER A 372 -20.58 -34.53 -34.75
N SER A 373 -21.62 -35.35 -34.99
CA SER A 373 -23.07 -35.09 -34.89
C SER A 373 -23.64 -34.16 -33.79
N ASP A 374 -22.90 -33.84 -32.74
CA ASP A 374 -23.39 -33.16 -31.54
C ASP A 374 -23.79 -31.69 -31.76
N VAL A 375 -23.05 -30.94 -32.60
CA VAL A 375 -23.40 -29.54 -32.94
C VAL A 375 -24.62 -29.49 -33.87
N VAL A 376 -24.68 -30.43 -34.82
CA VAL A 376 -25.77 -30.58 -35.79
C VAL A 376 -27.09 -30.99 -35.13
N THR A 377 -27.06 -31.70 -33.99
CA THR A 377 -28.29 -32.17 -33.32
C THR A 377 -29.01 -31.04 -32.57
N TYR A 378 -28.33 -29.91 -32.30
CA TYR A 378 -28.89 -28.80 -31.55
C TYR A 378 -29.55 -27.74 -32.43
N TYR A 379 -29.09 -27.59 -33.67
CA TYR A 379 -29.74 -26.80 -34.72
C TYR A 379 -30.88 -27.59 -35.37
#